data_AF-A0AAD6V713-F1
#
_entry.id   AF-A0AAD6V713-F1
#
_cell.length_a   1.000
_cell.length_b   1.000
_cell.length_c   1.000
_cell.angle_alpha   90.00
_cell.angle_beta   90.00
_cell.angle_gamma   90.00
#
_symmetry.space_group_name_H-M   'P 1'
#
loop_
_entity.id
_entity.type
_entity.pdbx_description
1 polymer ?
#
loop_
_entity_poly.entity_id
_entity_poly.type
_entity_poly.pdbx_seq_one_letter_code
_entity_poly.pdbx_strand_id
1 'polypeptide(L)'
;VVIFPLPDGPLSIRVFPGDVHPRNRLYFFDVYDKDKRTAVNSPRSFRFSTVRPKRRLFSTEEAHGIRQEDIPPGEERFLVQEGTACRLQRTGKEDFLFRIPCRPQPVIQAPDVGFAQPIPFAYGA
;
A
#
# COMPACT_ATOMS: atom_id res chain seq x y z
N VAL A 1 -4.87 8.75 9.02
CA VAL A 1 -4.95 7.27 9.09
C VAL A 1 -6.25 6.84 8.41
N VAL A 2 -6.23 5.77 7.63
CA VAL A 2 -7.40 5.16 6.98
C VAL A 2 -7.44 3.69 7.39
N ILE A 3 -8.63 3.15 7.69
CA ILE A 3 -8.80 1.76 8.12
C ILE A 3 -9.75 1.06 7.17
N PHE A 4 -9.32 -0.10 6.64
CA PHE A 4 -10.11 -0.98 5.79
C PHE A 4 -10.41 -2.27 6.57
N PRO A 5 -11.62 -2.43 7.14
CA PRO A 5 -11.96 -3.64 7.89
C PRO A 5 -12.01 -4.86 6.97
N LEU A 6 -11.37 -5.96 7.39
CA LEU A 6 -11.61 -7.24 6.73
C LEU A 6 -13.05 -7.70 7.05
N PRO A 7 -13.71 -8.42 6.12
CA PRO A 7 -15.10 -8.81 6.30
C PRO A 7 -15.32 -9.85 7.41
N ASP A 8 -14.28 -10.61 7.75
CA ASP A 8 -14.31 -11.69 8.74
C ASP A 8 -13.30 -11.44 9.85
N GLY A 9 -13.84 -11.13 11.04
CA GLY A 9 -13.08 -11.00 12.28
C GLY A 9 -12.61 -9.58 12.62
N PRO A 10 -11.72 -9.47 13.62
CA PRO A 10 -11.31 -8.18 14.19
C PRO A 10 -10.23 -7.47 13.38
N LEU A 11 -9.65 -8.14 12.38
CA LEU A 11 -8.53 -7.60 11.62
C LEU A 11 -8.97 -6.52 10.63
N SER A 12 -8.08 -5.58 10.38
CA SER A 12 -8.21 -4.50 9.40
C SER A 12 -6.86 -4.25 8.74
N ILE A 13 -6.87 -3.64 7.56
CA ILE A 13 -5.69 -3.00 6.99
C ILE A 13 -5.71 -1.53 7.41
N ARG A 14 -4.69 -1.09 8.15
CA ARG A 14 -4.56 0.30 8.57
C ARG A 14 -3.46 0.97 7.77
N VAL A 15 -3.82 2.06 7.10
CA VAL A 15 -2.93 2.84 6.22
C VAL A 15 -2.64 4.19 6.86
N PHE A 16 -1.37 4.56 6.92
CA PHE A 16 -0.92 5.80 7.54
C PHE A 16 0.28 6.38 6.77
N PRO A 17 0.46 7.72 6.80
CA PRO A 17 1.61 8.33 6.16
C PRO A 17 2.89 7.68 6.66
N GLY A 18 3.81 7.36 5.76
CA GLY A 18 5.14 6.99 6.19
C GLY A 18 5.89 8.22 6.70
N ASP A 19 6.82 8.03 7.64
CA ASP A 19 7.72 9.08 8.13
C ASP A 19 8.74 9.56 7.07
N VAL A 20 8.56 9.10 5.82
CA VAL A 20 9.28 9.57 4.66
C VAL A 20 8.74 10.93 4.22
N HIS A 21 9.66 11.83 3.88
CA HIS A 21 9.43 13.22 3.47
C HIS A 21 8.08 13.42 2.74
N PRO A 22 7.25 14.44 3.10
CA PRO A 22 5.87 14.60 2.60
C PRO A 22 5.69 14.49 1.09
N ARG A 23 6.73 14.81 0.32
CA ARG A 23 6.76 14.75 -1.15
C ARG A 23 6.84 13.34 -1.74
N ASN A 24 7.26 12.34 -0.97
CA ASN A 24 7.57 11.01 -1.49
C ASN A 24 6.32 10.20 -1.87
N ARG A 25 5.12 10.63 -1.45
CA ARG A 25 3.84 9.97 -1.79
C ARG A 25 3.86 8.49 -1.46
N LEU A 26 4.44 8.15 -0.31
CA LEU A 26 4.50 6.79 0.20
C LEU A 26 3.66 6.70 1.49
N TYR A 27 3.01 5.57 1.66
CA TYR A 27 2.25 5.21 2.84
C TYR A 27 2.77 3.89 3.38
N PHE A 28 2.78 3.78 4.71
CA PHE A 28 2.83 2.49 5.35
C PHE A 28 1.42 1.91 5.45
N PHE A 29 1.33 0.59 5.41
CA PHE A 29 0.20 -0.11 5.96
C PHE A 29 0.65 -1.30 6.80
N ASP A 30 -0.17 -1.66 7.78
CA ASP A 30 -0.02 -2.84 8.64
C ASP A 30 -1.35 -3.60 8.76
N VAL A 31 -1.28 -4.79 9.37
CA VAL A 31 -2.48 -5.50 9.84
C VAL A 31 -2.78 -4.99 11.26
N TYR A 32 -4.02 -4.58 11.49
CA TYR A 32 -4.46 -3.95 12.73
C TYR A 32 -5.61 -4.75 13.33
N ASP A 33 -5.47 -5.13 14.61
CA ASP A 33 -6.53 -5.73 15.39
C ASP A 33 -7.38 -4.61 16.03
N LYS A 34 -8.63 -4.47 15.58
CA LYS A 34 -9.54 -3.40 16.05
C LYS A 34 -9.93 -3.56 17.50
N ASP A 35 -10.04 -4.80 17.99
CA ASP A 35 -10.51 -5.08 19.35
C ASP A 35 -9.39 -4.79 20.34
N LYS A 36 -8.16 -5.23 20.00
CA LYS A 36 -6.95 -4.97 20.81
C LYS A 36 -6.38 -3.56 20.59
N ARG A 37 -6.84 -2.88 19.54
CA ARG A 37 -6.38 -1.55 19.11
C ARG A 37 -4.87 -1.47 18.89
N THR A 38 -4.29 -2.52 18.31
CA THR A 38 -2.84 -2.64 18.10
C THR A 38 -2.51 -3.20 16.72
N ALA A 39 -1.33 -2.84 16.20
CA ALA A 39 -0.75 -3.53 15.06
C ALA A 39 -0.42 -4.98 15.45
N VAL A 40 -0.58 -5.89 14.49
CA VAL A 40 -0.21 -7.30 14.59
C VAL A 40 0.48 -7.71 13.30
N ASN A 41 1.38 -8.69 13.38
CA ASN A 41 1.98 -9.24 12.17
C ASN A 41 0.93 -10.02 11.37
N SER A 42 1.05 -10.00 10.05
CA SER A 42 0.12 -10.67 9.18
C SER A 42 0.17 -12.20 9.39
N PRO A 43 -0.99 -12.88 9.38
CA PRO A 43 -1.00 -14.34 9.38
C PRO A 43 -0.22 -14.91 8.20
N ARG A 44 0.46 -16.05 8.39
CA ARG A 44 1.22 -16.73 7.33
C ARG A 44 0.41 -17.10 6.08
N SER A 45 -0.92 -17.14 6.16
CA SER A 45 -1.82 -17.36 5.01
C SER A 45 -2.06 -16.10 4.18
N PHE A 46 -1.65 -14.93 4.65
CA PHE A 46 -1.87 -13.66 3.96
C PHE A 46 -0.80 -13.46 2.88
N ARG A 47 -1.23 -12.99 1.72
CA ARG A 47 -0.34 -12.60 0.62
C ARG A 47 -0.79 -11.26 0.06
N PHE A 48 0.10 -10.28 0.11
CA PHE A 48 -0.15 -8.95 -0.43
C PHE A 48 0.43 -8.79 -1.84
N SER A 49 -0.29 -8.10 -2.71
CA SER A 49 0.18 -7.74 -4.05
C SER A 49 -0.46 -6.44 -4.55
N THR A 50 0.18 -5.78 -5.51
CA THR A 50 -0.47 -4.73 -6.30
C THR A 50 -1.44 -5.35 -7.32
N VAL A 51 -2.50 -4.62 -7.67
CA VAL A 51 -3.49 -5.11 -8.64
C VAL A 51 -2.98 -4.97 -10.08
N ARG A 52 -2.35 -3.83 -10.42
CA ARG A 52 -1.80 -3.55 -11.76
C ARG A 52 -0.54 -2.67 -11.67
N PRO A 53 0.61 -3.12 -12.24
CA PRO A 53 0.90 -4.50 -12.62
C PRO A 53 0.80 -5.42 -11.40
N LYS A 54 0.54 -6.72 -11.56
CA LYS A 54 0.48 -7.66 -10.44
C LYS A 54 1.89 -7.92 -9.91
N ARG A 55 2.24 -7.37 -8.75
CA ARG A 55 3.55 -7.58 -8.09
C ARG A 55 3.33 -7.95 -6.64
N ARG A 56 4.05 -8.97 -6.15
CA ARG A 56 4.06 -9.30 -4.72
C ARG A 56 4.60 -8.12 -3.93
N LEU A 57 3.94 -7.81 -2.82
CA LEU A 57 4.42 -6.88 -1.82
C LEU A 57 5.11 -7.67 -0.71
N PHE A 58 6.29 -7.24 -0.34
CA PHE A 58 7.04 -7.73 0.81
C PHE A 58 6.94 -6.68 1.93
N SER A 59 6.98 -7.12 3.18
CA SER A 59 7.14 -6.16 4.28
C SER A 59 8.49 -5.46 4.18
N THR A 60 8.64 -4.31 4.83
CA THR A 60 9.94 -3.61 4.93
C THR A 60 10.98 -4.48 5.60
N GLU A 61 10.57 -5.30 6.56
CA GLU A 61 11.42 -6.22 7.28
C GLU A 61 11.88 -7.37 6.37
N GLU A 62 10.96 -7.98 5.61
CA GLU A 62 11.29 -9.00 4.59
C GLU A 62 12.24 -8.44 3.53
N ALA A 63 12.02 -7.20 3.08
CA ALA A 63 12.89 -6.52 2.11
C ALA A 63 14.31 -6.28 2.66
N HIS A 64 14.47 -6.20 3.98
CA HIS A 64 15.77 -6.14 4.66
C HIS A 64 16.31 -7.53 5.07
N GLY A 65 15.68 -8.62 4.62
CA GLY A 65 16.13 -9.99 4.86
C GLY A 65 15.68 -10.59 6.19
N ILE A 66 14.79 -9.93 6.94
CA ILE A 66 14.23 -10.48 8.18
C ILE A 66 13.12 -11.45 7.80
N ARG A 67 13.20 -12.70 8.29
CA ARG A 67 12.14 -13.69 8.05
C ARG A 67 10.89 -13.31 8.84
N GLN A 68 9.71 -13.63 8.32
CA GLN A 68 8.45 -13.25 8.95
C GLN A 68 8.33 -13.71 10.41
N GLU A 69 8.79 -14.92 10.73
CA GLU A 69 8.84 -15.44 12.11
C GLU A 69 9.75 -14.66 13.07
N ASP A 70 10.74 -13.94 12.53
CA ASP A 70 11.71 -13.18 13.32
C ASP A 70 11.28 -11.70 13.45
N ILE A 71 10.21 -11.27 12.77
CA ILE A 71 9.68 -9.91 12.90
C ILE A 71 9.02 -9.78 14.28
N PRO A 72 9.40 -8.78 15.10
CA PRO A 72 8.76 -8.57 16.39
C PRO A 72 7.24 -8.37 16.26
N PRO A 73 6.43 -8.82 17.24
CA PRO A 73 4.98 -8.71 17.15
C PRO A 73 4.50 -7.27 16.96
N GLY A 74 3.74 -7.03 15.89
CA GLY A 74 3.17 -5.72 15.58
C GLY A 74 4.09 -4.77 14.82
N GLU A 75 5.30 -5.22 14.47
CA GLU A 75 6.28 -4.39 13.74
C GLU A 75 6.30 -4.64 12.23
N GLU A 76 5.57 -5.64 11.72
CA GLU A 76 5.50 -5.88 10.27
C GLU A 76 4.77 -4.75 9.55
N ARG A 77 5.44 -4.09 8.59
CA ARG A 77 4.88 -2.96 7.82
C ARG A 77 5.17 -3.11 6.34
N PHE A 78 4.30 -2.52 5.51
CA PHE A 78 4.43 -2.54 4.06
C PHE A 78 4.48 -1.11 3.53
N LEU A 79 5.44 -0.80 2.67
CA LEU A 79 5.59 0.53 2.07
C LEU A 79 5.06 0.54 0.64
N VAL A 80 4.07 1.39 0.36
CA VAL A 80 3.43 1.46 -0.96
C VAL A 80 3.18 2.90 -1.38
N GLN A 81 3.27 3.15 -2.69
CA GLN A 81 2.96 4.45 -3.26
C GLN A 81 1.47 4.79 -3.17
N GLU A 82 1.21 6.07 -2.95
CA GLU A 82 -0.09 6.73 -3.04
C GLU A 82 -0.89 6.29 -4.28
N GLY A 83 -2.19 6.05 -4.11
CA GLY A 83 -3.10 5.65 -5.20
C GLY A 83 -2.99 4.19 -5.64
N THR A 84 -2.00 3.45 -5.16
CA THR A 84 -1.82 2.03 -5.54
C THR A 84 -3.02 1.21 -5.08
N ALA A 85 -3.58 0.43 -6.01
CA ALA A 85 -4.57 -0.60 -5.69
C ALA A 85 -3.84 -1.86 -5.22
N CYS A 86 -4.17 -2.32 -4.03
CA CYS A 86 -3.60 -3.47 -3.35
C CYS A 86 -4.63 -4.60 -3.26
N ARG A 87 -4.12 -5.82 -3.18
CA ARG A 87 -4.86 -7.06 -3.06
C ARG A 87 -4.27 -7.87 -1.92
N LEU A 88 -5.12 -8.32 -1.03
CA LEU A 88 -4.82 -9.30 0.00
C LEU A 88 -5.51 -10.62 -0.35
N GLN A 89 -4.73 -11.68 -0.52
CA GLN A 89 -5.23 -13.03 -0.68
C GLN A 89 -5.12 -13.77 0.66
N ARG A 90 -6.15 -14.55 1.00
CA ARG A 90 -6.22 -15.33 2.25
C ARG A 90 -6.75 -16.72 1.94
N THR A 91 -6.17 -17.74 2.56
CA THR A 91 -6.53 -19.14 2.29
C THR A 91 -8.03 -19.39 2.48
N GLY A 92 -8.70 -19.88 1.44
CA GLY A 92 -10.12 -20.22 1.46
C GLY A 92 -11.08 -19.03 1.54
N LYS A 93 -10.60 -17.80 1.28
CA LYS A 93 -11.42 -16.57 1.28
C LYS A 93 -11.27 -15.83 -0.04
N GLU A 94 -12.24 -14.98 -0.35
CA GLU A 94 -12.16 -14.08 -1.49
C GLU A 94 -11.03 -13.06 -1.33
N ASP A 95 -10.49 -12.62 -2.48
CA ASP A 95 -9.48 -11.57 -2.56
C ASP A 95 -10.05 -10.26 -1.99
N PHE A 96 -9.36 -9.67 -1.02
CA PHE A 96 -9.71 -8.38 -0.44
C PHE A 96 -8.96 -7.25 -1.17
N LEU A 97 -9.68 -6.31 -1.76
CA LEU A 97 -9.10 -5.19 -2.49
C LEU A 97 -9.22 -3.90 -1.69
N PHE A 98 -8.14 -3.12 -1.65
CA PHE A 98 -8.12 -1.79 -1.04
C PHE A 98 -7.21 -0.87 -1.85
N ARG A 99 -7.34 0.44 -1.66
CA ARG A 99 -6.54 1.44 -2.38
C ARG A 99 -5.86 2.38 -1.39
N ILE A 100 -4.57 2.62 -1.60
CA ILE A 100 -3.82 3.62 -0.83
C ILE A 100 -4.42 5.00 -1.10
N PRO A 101 -4.77 5.80 -0.07
CA PRO A 101 -5.46 7.07 -0.23
C PRO A 101 -4.58 8.08 -0.98
N CYS A 102 -5.19 8.87 -1.87
CA CYS A 102 -4.54 9.97 -2.55
C CYS A 102 -4.69 11.28 -1.78
N ARG A 103 -3.60 12.02 -1.57
CA ARG A 103 -3.65 13.40 -1.09
C ARG A 103 -4.03 14.34 -2.22
N PRO A 104 -4.73 15.45 -1.92
CA PRO A 104 -4.93 16.51 -2.88
C PRO A 104 -3.58 16.98 -3.43
N GLN A 105 -3.48 17.09 -4.75
CA GLN A 105 -2.27 17.60 -5.38
C GLN A 105 -2.26 19.12 -5.23
N PRO A 106 -1.18 19.75 -4.74
CA PRO A 106 -1.05 21.19 -4.88
C PRO A 106 -1.05 21.51 -6.38
N VAL A 107 -1.95 22.39 -6.81
CA VAL A 107 -1.97 22.89 -8.18
C VAL A 107 -0.66 23.65 -8.37
N ILE A 108 0.26 23.08 -9.13
CA ILE A 108 1.49 23.78 -9.52
C ILE A 108 1.07 24.81 -10.56
N GLN A 109 0.79 26.04 -10.12
CA GLN A 109 0.70 27.19 -11.01
C GLN A 109 2.13 27.68 -11.25
N ALA A 110 2.77 27.17 -12.30
CA ALA A 110 3.97 27.78 -12.86
C ALA A 110 3.52 28.68 -14.02
N PRO A 111 3.35 30.00 -13.81
CA PRO A 111 2.77 30.88 -14.83
C PRO A 111 3.59 30.92 -16.12
N ASP A 112 4.89 30.64 -16.05
CA ASP A 112 5.82 30.77 -17.18
C ASP A 112 6.35 29.42 -17.71
N VAL A 113 5.85 28.28 -17.21
CA VAL A 113 6.30 26.94 -17.65
C VAL A 113 5.11 26.13 -18.14
N GLY A 114 4.97 26.03 -19.46
CA GLY A 114 3.99 25.14 -20.09
C GLY A 114 4.44 23.68 -20.03
N PHE A 115 3.50 22.76 -19.78
CA PHE A 115 3.75 21.33 -19.98
C PHE A 115 4.00 21.06 -21.48
N ALA A 116 5.08 20.35 -21.78
CA ALA A 116 5.32 19.85 -23.13
C ALA A 116 4.13 19.01 -23.60
N GLN A 117 3.71 19.20 -24.85
CA GLN A 117 2.64 18.43 -25.45
C GLN A 117 3.20 17.16 -26.09
N PRO A 118 2.52 16.00 -25.97
CA PRO A 118 2.94 14.80 -26.69
C PRO A 118 2.83 15.02 -28.20
N ILE A 119 3.89 14.69 -28.94
CA ILE A 119 3.82 14.63 -30.41
C ILE A 119 3.18 13.29 -30.78
N PRO A 120 2.03 13.26 -31.49
CA PRO A 120 1.41 12.01 -31.91
C PRO A 120 2.37 11.24 -32.83
N PHE A 121 2.75 10.04 -32.45
CA PHE A 121 3.49 9.13 -33.32
C PHE A 121 2.48 8.30 -34.13
N ALA A 122 2.38 8.56 -35.43
CA ALA A 122 1.61 7.71 -36.33
C ALA A 122 2.46 6.49 -36.68
N TYR A 123 2.00 5.29 -36.32
CA TYR A 123 2.54 4.08 -36.93
C TYR A 123 2.15 4.10 -38.42
N GLY A 124 3.16 4.10 -39.30
CA GLY A 124 2.95 3.92 -40.74
C GLY A 124 2.20 2.62 -40.99
N ALA A 125 1.17 2.71 -41.83
CA ALA A 125 0.26 1.63 -42.20
C ALA A 125 0.96 0.44 -42.87
#